data_AF-A0A356P8R7-F1
#
_entry.id   AF-A0A356P8R7-F1
#
_cell.length_a   1.000
_cell.length_b   1.000
_cell.length_c   1.000
_cell.angle_alpha   90.00
_cell.angle_beta   90.00
_cell.angle_gamma   90.00
#
_symmetry.space_group_name_H-M   'P 1'
#
loop_
_entity.id
_entity.type
_entity.pdbx_description
1 polymer ?
#
loop_
_entity_poly.entity_id
_entity_poly.type
_entity_poly.pdbx_seq_one_letter_code
_entity_poly.pdbx_strand_id
1 'polypeptide(L)' 'MGKILVVDDQFGVRRLLCETFREDHHEVEMASNGAEALQLLMAFQPDLILMDMKMPGMN' A
#
# COMPACT_ATOMS: atom_id res chain seq x y z
N MET A 1 13.01 -4.50 -9.41
CA MET A 1 12.40 -5.06 -8.19
C MET A 1 12.54 -4.04 -7.09
N GLY A 2 11.42 -3.57 -6.55
CA GLY A 2 11.37 -2.55 -5.50
C GLY A 2 10.19 -2.82 -4.58
N LYS A 3 10.22 -2.21 -3.40
CA LYS A 3 9.22 -2.39 -2.35
C LYS A 3 8.12 -1.35 -2.47
N ILE A 4 6.88 -1.80 -2.62
CA ILE A 4 5.72 -0.93 -2.81
C ILE A 4 4.75 -1.12 -1.65
N LEU A 5 4.30 -0.01 -1.06
CA LEU A 5 3.22 -0.01 -0.07
C LEU A 5 1.96 0.57 -0.70
N VAL A 6 0.89 -0.23 -0.76
CA VAL A 6 -0.42 0.22 -1.27
C VAL A 6 -1.34 0.53 -0.10
N VAL A 7 -1.85 1.75 -0.04
CA VAL A 7 -2.70 2.29 1.03
C VAL A 7 -4.01 2.78 0.42
N ASP A 8 -5.10 2.09 0.72
CA ASP A 8 -6.44 2.40 0.20
C ASP A 8 -7.46 1.81 1.18
N ASP A 9 -8.65 2.35 1.37
CA ASP A 9 -9.64 1.76 2.29
C ASP A 9 -10.44 0.61 1.65
N GLN A 10 -10.49 0.56 0.31
CA GLN A 10 -11.19 -0.43 -0.48
C GLN A 10 -10.34 -1.67 -0.75
N PHE A 11 -10.74 -2.80 -0.18
CA PHE A 11 -10.02 -4.07 -0.33
C PHE A 11 -9.84 -4.50 -1.80
N GLY A 12 -10.86 -4.28 -2.64
CA GLY A 12 -10.80 -4.66 -4.06
C GLY A 12 -9.69 -3.94 -4.83
N VAL A 13 -9.51 -2.64 -4.58
CA VAL A 13 -8.47 -1.82 -5.21
C VAL A 13 -7.09 -2.25 -4.71
N ARG A 14 -6.93 -2.40 -3.39
CA ARG A 14 -5.66 -2.89 -2.79
C ARG A 14 -5.23 -4.21 -3.39
N ARG A 15 -6.17 -5.17 -3.49
CA ARG A 15 -5.90 -6.51 -4.02
C ARG A 15 -5.45 -6.45 -5.48
N LEU A 16 -6.19 -5.72 -6.33
CA LEU A 16 -5.85 -5.57 -7.74
C LEU A 16 -4.43 -5.03 -7.92
N LEU A 17 -4.11 -3.91 -7.26
CA LEU A 17 -2.78 -3.29 -7.35
C LEU A 17 -1.69 -4.23 -6.84
N CYS A 18 -1.94 -4.93 -5.73
CA CYS A 18 -0.99 -5.87 -5.15
C CYS A 18 -0.69 -7.04 -6.10
N GLU A 19 -1.72 -7.63 -6.72
CA GLU A 19 -1.55 -8.68 -7.72
C GLU A 19 -0.76 -8.16 -8.94
N THR A 20 -1.12 -7.01 -9.49
CA THR A 20 -0.42 -6.40 -10.64
C THR A 20 1.07 -6.13 -10.36
N PHE A 21 1.40 -5.51 -9.23
CA PHE A 21 2.80 -5.21 -8.91
C PHE A 21 3.62 -6.46 -8.58
N ARG A 22 3.00 -7.47 -7.94
CA ARG A 22 3.68 -8.75 -7.68
C ARG A 22 3.94 -9.54 -8.97
N GLU A 23 3.05 -9.47 -9.95
CA GLU A 23 3.28 -10.04 -11.30
C GLU A 23 4.52 -9.43 -11.96
N ASP A 24 4.73 -8.11 -11.79
CA ASP A 24 5.94 -7.39 -12.22
C ASP A 24 7.17 -7.61 -11.30
N HIS A 25 7.09 -8.60 -10.40
CA HIS A 25 8.15 -9.00 -9.48
C HIS A 25 8.53 -7.90 -8.48
N HIS A 26 7.57 -7.13 -7.99
CA HIS A 26 7.76 -6.25 -6.84
C HIS A 26 7.39 -6.94 -5.52
N GLU A 27 8.03 -6.51 -4.44
CA GLU A 27 7.58 -6.84 -3.08
C GLU A 27 6.49 -5.83 -2.71
N VAL A 28 5.32 -6.32 -2.31
CA VAL A 28 4.15 -5.45 -2.08
C VAL A 28 3.51 -5.77 -0.75
N GLU A 29 3.34 -4.73 0.06
CA GLU A 29 2.54 -4.73 1.30
C GLU A 29 1.30 -3.85 1.12
N MET A 30 0.26 -4.14 1.91
CA MET A 30 -1.03 -3.45 1.83
C MET A 30 -1.40 -2.88 3.20
N ALA A 31 -1.91 -1.65 3.21
CA ALA A 31 -2.52 -1.02 4.37
C ALA A 31 -3.93 -0.55 4.05
N SER A 32 -4.85 -0.73 4.99
CA SER A 32 -6.25 -0.32 4.89
C SER A 32 -6.53 1.09 5.40
N ASN A 33 -5.56 1.70 6.08
CA ASN A 33 -5.68 3.01 6.71
C ASN A 33 -4.28 3.59 7.00
N GLY A 34 -4.24 4.87 7.39
CA GLY A 34 -3.00 5.58 7.67
C GLY A 34 -2.19 5.03 8.85
N ALA A 35 -2.83 4.52 9.90
CA ALA A 35 -2.12 3.99 11.06
C ALA A 35 -1.36 2.69 10.73
N GLU A 36 -2.00 1.80 9.98
CA GLU A 36 -1.37 0.60 9.43
C GLU A 36 -0.25 0.96 8.45
N ALA A 37 -0.48 1.95 7.58
CA ALA A 37 0.54 2.44 6.64
C ALA A 37 1.79 2.96 7.36
N LEU A 38 1.62 3.72 8.46
CA LEU A 38 2.74 4.23 9.25
C LEU A 38 3.53 3.11 9.94
N GLN A 39 2.86 2.06 10.43
CA GLN A 39 3.54 0.89 10.99
C GLN A 39 4.37 0.16 9.93
N LEU A 40 3.77 -0.05 8.75
CA LEU A 40 4.45 -0.70 7.63
C LEU A 40 5.59 0.16 7.05
N LEU A 41 5.45 1.49 7.05
CA LEU A 41 6.51 2.39 6.59
C LEU A 41 7.84 2.13 7.32
N MET A 42 7.78 1.96 8.64
CA MET A 42 8.95 1.71 9.49
C MET A 42 9.52 0.30 9.34
N ALA A 43 8.64 -0.71 9.23
CA ALA A 43 9.05 -2.12 9.18
C ALA A 43 9.47 -2.57 7.77
N PHE A 44 8.69 -2.22 6.75
CA PHE A 44 8.86 -2.67 5.37
C PHE A 44 9.86 -1.80 4.60
N GLN A 45 9.95 -0.50 4.94
CA GLN A 45 10.76 0.51 4.26
C GLN A 45 10.54 0.51 2.74
N PRO A 46 9.32 0.88 2.28
CA PRO A 46 8.99 0.89 0.85
C PRO A 46 9.78 1.97 0.09
N ASP A 47 10.11 1.68 -1.17
CA ASP A 47 10.69 2.64 -2.12
C ASP A 47 9.61 3.55 -2.72
N LEU A 48 8.36 3.06 -2.76
CA LEU A 48 7.20 3.76 -3.31
C LEU A 48 5.97 3.49 -2.45
N ILE A 49 5.15 4.53 -2.23
CA ILE A 49 3.84 4.41 -1.59
C ILE A 49 2.78 4.88 -2.57
N LEU A 50 1.80 4.02 -2.83
CA LEU A 50 0.55 4.39 -3.52
C LEU A 50 -0.53 4.59 -2.47
N MET A 51 -0.96 5.83 -2.29
CA MET A 51 -1.94 6.20 -1.27
C MET A 51 -3.19 6.80 -1.91
N ASP A 52 -4.37 6.29 -1.55
CA ASP A 52 -5.63 6.92 -1.91
C ASP A 52 -5.82 8.24 -1.14
N MET A 53 -6.11 9.30 -1.89
CA MET A 53 -6.34 10.63 -1.34
C MET A 53 -7.74 10.79 -0.74
N LYS A 54 -8.68 9.88 -1.07
CA LYS A 54 -10.08 9.94 -0.61
C LYS A 54 -10.39 9.03 0.56
N MET A 55 -9.38 8.66 1.36
CA MET A 55 -9.60 7.87 2.57
C MET A 55 -10.26 8.70 3.69
N PRO A 56 -11.39 8.26 4.26
CA PRO A 56 -11.98 8.90 5.42
C PRO A 56 -11.02 8.81 6.63
N GLY A 57 -10.84 9.93 7.35
CA GLY A 57 -10.00 9.98 8.54
C GLY A 57 -8.54 10.41 8.33
N MET A 58 -8.14 10.78 7.10
CA MET A 58 -6.91 11.54 6.85
C MET A 58 -7.20 13.04 6.99
N ASN A 59 -7.22 13.54 8.22
CA ASN A 59 -7.21 14.98 8.53
C ASN A 59 -5.93 15.31 9.31
#